data_AF-A0A9E3YZQ9-F1
#
_entry.id   AF-A0A9E3YZQ9-F1
#
_cell.length_a   1.000
_cell.length_b   1.000
_cell.length_c   1.000
_cell.angle_alpha   90.00
_cell.angle_beta   90.00
_cell.angle_gamma   90.00
#
_symmetry.space_group_name_H-M   'P 1'
#
loop_
_entity.id
_entity.type
_entity.pdbx_description
1 polymer ?
#
loop_
_entity_poly.entity_id
_entity_poly.type
_entity_poly.pdbx_seq_one_letter_code
_entity_poly.pdbx_strand_id
1 'polypeptide(L)'
;MEELEERKSRARRVVSAMIWAVLIGYFAYSNGYLEKFAFDDGKRVAADVLIRAVDAFGLSSSTLRVQVEAGKLYFFAGENETAVTVLEATLPLIAEFDNVEQRHYASVYFVLGEITAQSAQFKRSVDFLLQGLRLEPQNLHYQLYLGDVYTRAGKHRLATEHYTELLEVPNLKPEQRAILKIGIAEGGGEDPSAVEAGRKLAEMPYLDYPLLTLVPINNLPETVALQDLCLVLESVFQMGCVIERPLKSSAKPSSGRNQIDAVDVIDELETTYPREGFAPIVGIMADDIYSGTARFVFSTQALDTGYGVVSISRFFRAGLNVYANEKVYNRRLAIQLISVVGQLLGFPRPAKPHCPLAYPDSMQEFLLKQATLCPSTRRSLKALLTQIAAQDGVQFSRISKSKIDEMLRIKAKYGLEG
;
A
#
# COMPACT_ATOMS: atom_id res chain seq x y z
N MET A 1 8.37 32.78 -41.14
CA MET A 1 9.28 31.63 -40.94
C MET A 1 10.20 31.87 -39.75
N GLU A 2 10.92 33.00 -39.72
CA GLU A 2 11.82 33.39 -38.63
C GLU A 2 11.10 33.58 -37.29
N GLU A 3 9.95 34.25 -37.30
CA GLU A 3 9.09 34.44 -36.11
C GLU A 3 8.51 33.12 -35.55
N LEU A 4 8.29 32.12 -36.41
CA LEU A 4 7.80 30.80 -36.02
C LEU A 4 8.91 29.96 -35.38
N GLU A 5 10.15 30.03 -35.90
CA GLU A 5 11.31 29.37 -35.30
C GLU A 5 11.74 30.04 -33.98
N GLU A 6 11.62 31.36 -33.88
CA GLU A 6 11.89 32.07 -32.63
C GLU A 6 10.87 31.70 -31.54
N ARG A 7 9.58 31.56 -31.92
CA ARG A 7 8.52 31.06 -31.05
C ARG A 7 8.77 29.62 -30.60
N LYS A 8 9.15 28.71 -31.51
CA LYS A 8 9.50 27.32 -31.17
C LYS A 8 10.73 27.23 -30.24
N SER A 9 11.73 28.08 -30.46
CA SER A 9 12.94 28.18 -29.63
C SER A 9 12.61 28.68 -28.22
N ARG A 10 11.70 29.65 -28.09
CA ARG A 10 11.20 30.12 -26.80
C ARG A 10 10.41 29.02 -26.07
N ALA A 11 9.50 28.34 -26.76
CA ALA A 11 8.72 27.24 -26.20
C ALA A 11 9.63 26.10 -25.68
N ARG A 12 10.65 25.69 -26.46
CA ARG A 12 11.62 24.67 -26.02
C ARG A 12 12.39 25.08 -24.74
N ARG A 13 12.80 26.35 -24.63
CA ARG A 13 13.50 26.85 -23.44
C ARG A 13 12.62 26.87 -22.20
N VAL A 14 11.36 27.29 -22.34
CA VAL A 14 10.36 27.28 -21.25
C VAL A 14 10.08 25.85 -20.79
N VAL A 15 9.83 24.92 -21.73
CA VAL A 15 9.59 23.50 -21.41
C VAL A 15 10.80 22.87 -20.73
N SER A 16 12.03 23.11 -21.20
CA SER A 16 13.24 22.61 -20.54
C SER A 16 13.43 23.16 -19.13
N ALA A 17 13.21 24.46 -18.92
CA ALA A 17 13.32 25.07 -17.60
C ALA A 17 12.26 24.52 -16.61
N MET A 18 11.05 24.23 -17.11
CA MET A 18 9.97 23.62 -16.34
C MET A 18 10.28 22.18 -15.94
N ILE A 19 10.82 21.37 -16.86
CA ILE A 19 11.25 19.99 -16.55
C ILE A 19 12.29 20.03 -15.42
N TRP A 20 13.25 20.95 -15.47
CA TRP A 20 14.24 21.12 -14.41
C TRP A 20 13.60 21.54 -13.08
N ALA A 21 12.65 22.49 -13.07
CA ALA A 21 11.98 22.93 -11.84
C ALA A 21 11.16 21.80 -11.18
N VAL A 22 10.44 21.00 -11.96
CA VAL A 22 9.68 19.84 -11.46
C VAL A 22 10.62 18.75 -10.94
N LEU A 23 11.71 18.47 -11.65
CA LEU A 23 12.73 17.51 -11.21
C LEU A 23 13.42 17.95 -9.92
N ILE A 24 13.71 19.24 -9.76
CA ILE A 24 14.29 19.82 -8.54
C ILE A 24 13.29 19.73 -7.39
N GLY A 25 12.02 20.08 -7.61
CA GLY A 25 10.97 19.96 -6.59
C GLY A 25 10.74 18.51 -6.14
N TYR A 26 10.69 17.58 -7.09
CA TYR A 26 10.58 16.14 -6.81
C TYR A 26 11.80 15.60 -6.06
N PHE A 27 13.01 16.02 -6.45
CA PHE A 27 14.25 15.67 -5.76
C PHE A 27 14.27 16.22 -4.33
N ALA A 28 13.88 17.48 -4.14
CA ALA A 28 13.84 18.13 -2.83
C ALA A 28 12.83 17.46 -1.88
N TYR A 29 11.62 17.15 -2.36
CA TYR A 29 10.61 16.41 -1.58
C TYR A 29 11.06 14.97 -1.25
N SER A 30 11.61 14.25 -2.23
CA SER A 30 12.06 12.86 -2.05
C SER A 30 13.16 12.71 -1.01
N ASN A 31 13.92 13.79 -0.76
CA ASN A 31 14.98 13.85 0.25
C ASN A 31 14.57 14.63 1.52
N GLY A 32 13.30 14.97 1.67
CA GLY A 32 12.77 15.59 2.91
C GLY A 32 13.11 17.07 3.11
N TYR A 33 13.55 17.77 2.06
CA TYR A 33 13.89 19.21 2.12
C TYR A 33 12.68 20.14 2.01
N LEU A 34 11.49 19.61 1.68
CA LEU A 34 10.25 20.38 1.56
C LEU A 34 9.13 19.70 2.35
N GLU A 35 8.39 20.50 3.12
CA GLU A 35 7.12 20.06 3.72
C GLU A 35 6.09 19.75 2.63
N LYS A 36 5.14 18.85 2.92
CA LYS A 36 4.08 18.45 1.97
C LYS A 36 3.34 19.68 1.41
N PHE A 37 3.06 20.66 2.25
CA PHE A 37 2.41 21.93 1.87
C PHE A 37 3.24 22.70 0.83
N ALA A 38 4.55 22.87 1.04
CA ALA A 38 5.44 23.54 0.09
C ALA A 38 5.62 22.74 -1.22
N PHE A 39 5.52 21.42 -1.17
CA PHE A 39 5.52 20.57 -2.36
C PHE A 39 4.22 20.68 -3.17
N ASP A 40 3.06 20.73 -2.51
CA ASP A 40 1.76 20.90 -3.16
C ASP A 40 1.63 22.31 -3.77
N ASP A 41 2.11 23.35 -3.09
CA ASP A 41 2.24 24.70 -3.67
C ASP A 41 3.17 24.72 -4.90
N GLY A 42 4.27 23.97 -4.86
CA GLY A 42 5.16 23.83 -6.02
C GLY A 42 4.47 23.25 -7.25
N LYS A 43 3.58 22.27 -7.07
CA LYS A 43 2.78 21.69 -8.16
C LYS A 43 1.77 22.68 -8.72
N ARG A 44 1.07 23.40 -7.84
CA ARG A 44 0.10 24.45 -8.23
C ARG A 44 0.78 25.54 -9.04
N VAL A 45 1.93 26.05 -8.56
CA VAL A 45 2.71 27.07 -9.28
C VAL A 45 3.15 26.53 -10.65
N ALA A 46 3.63 25.29 -10.74
CA ALA A 46 3.98 24.70 -12.02
C ALA A 46 2.77 24.62 -12.97
N ALA A 47 1.61 24.22 -12.47
CA ALA A 47 0.36 24.18 -13.24
C ALA A 47 -0.03 25.57 -13.77
N ASP A 48 0.00 26.61 -12.93
CA ASP A 48 -0.33 27.98 -13.30
C ASP A 48 0.56 28.50 -14.44
N VAL A 49 1.85 28.16 -14.44
CA VAL A 49 2.77 28.58 -15.52
C VAL A 49 2.44 27.84 -16.82
N LEU A 50 2.09 26.56 -16.77
CA LEU A 50 1.67 25.80 -17.95
C LEU A 50 0.37 26.38 -18.54
N ILE A 51 -0.61 26.71 -17.70
CA ILE A 51 -1.86 27.36 -18.16
C ILE A 51 -1.58 28.69 -18.83
N ARG A 52 -0.75 29.55 -18.23
CA ARG A 52 -0.38 30.83 -18.87
C ARG A 52 0.29 30.64 -20.23
N ALA A 53 1.07 29.57 -20.40
CA ALA A 53 1.64 29.24 -21.70
C ALA A 53 0.52 28.83 -22.69
N VAL A 54 -0.43 27.99 -22.28
CA VAL A 54 -1.56 27.61 -23.14
C VAL A 54 -2.43 28.81 -23.48
N ASP A 55 -2.70 29.72 -22.54
CA ASP A 55 -3.47 30.96 -22.80
C ASP A 55 -2.75 31.87 -23.81
N ALA A 56 -1.42 31.95 -23.74
CA ALA A 56 -0.62 32.78 -24.66
C ALA A 56 -0.53 32.19 -26.08
N PHE A 57 -0.56 30.86 -26.22
CA PHE A 57 -0.41 30.17 -27.51
C PHE A 57 -1.74 29.63 -28.09
N GLY A 58 -2.81 29.64 -27.30
CA GLY A 58 -4.09 29.00 -27.61
C GLY A 58 -4.07 27.49 -27.36
N LEU A 59 -5.21 26.95 -26.94
CA LEU A 59 -5.41 25.49 -26.87
C LEU A 59 -5.56 24.93 -28.29
N SER A 60 -4.66 24.02 -28.66
CA SER A 60 -4.56 23.37 -29.97
C SER A 60 -3.96 21.97 -29.80
N SER A 61 -3.91 21.15 -30.85
CA SER A 61 -3.24 19.84 -30.80
C SER A 61 -1.77 19.94 -30.32
N SER A 62 -1.09 21.06 -30.58
CA SER A 62 0.31 21.27 -30.16
C SER A 62 0.48 21.62 -28.68
N THR A 63 -0.52 22.26 -28.07
CA THR A 63 -0.52 22.68 -26.66
C THR A 63 -1.37 21.77 -25.76
N LEU A 64 -2.14 20.86 -26.33
CA LEU A 64 -3.02 19.92 -25.63
C LEU A 64 -2.30 19.15 -24.53
N ARG A 65 -1.13 18.57 -24.83
CA ARG A 65 -0.34 17.83 -23.85
C ARG A 65 0.08 18.72 -22.66
N VAL A 66 0.39 19.99 -22.91
CA VAL A 66 0.73 20.97 -21.87
C VAL A 66 -0.47 21.23 -20.96
N GLN A 67 -1.66 21.41 -21.54
CA GLN A 67 -2.91 21.59 -20.79
C GLN A 67 -3.25 20.35 -19.94
N VAL A 68 -3.07 19.15 -20.49
CA VAL A 68 -3.30 17.89 -19.77
C VAL A 68 -2.36 17.76 -18.57
N GLU A 69 -1.07 18.06 -18.75
CA GLU A 69 -0.12 18.02 -17.63
C GLU A 69 -0.42 19.09 -16.57
N ALA A 70 -0.88 20.28 -16.96
CA ALA A 70 -1.35 21.29 -16.01
C ALA A 70 -2.54 20.79 -15.18
N GLY A 71 -3.54 20.17 -15.83
CA GLY A 71 -4.69 19.59 -15.16
C GLY A 71 -4.32 18.48 -14.16
N LYS A 72 -3.38 17.61 -14.52
CA LYS A 72 -2.84 16.59 -13.60
C LYS A 72 -2.11 17.22 -12.41
N LEU A 73 -1.34 18.28 -12.62
CA LEU A 73 -0.65 18.98 -11.55
C LEU A 73 -1.62 19.67 -10.58
N TYR A 74 -2.70 20.30 -11.07
CA TYR A 74 -3.77 20.80 -10.21
C TYR A 74 -4.41 19.68 -9.39
N PHE A 75 -4.70 18.53 -10.01
CA PHE A 75 -5.21 17.37 -9.29
C PHE A 75 -4.25 16.92 -8.17
N PHE A 76 -2.96 16.78 -8.47
CA PHE A 76 -1.95 16.40 -7.48
C PHE A 76 -1.68 17.47 -6.42
N ALA A 77 -2.08 18.71 -6.65
CA ALA A 77 -2.08 19.81 -5.68
C ALA A 77 -3.38 19.86 -4.83
N GLY A 78 -4.38 19.03 -5.15
CA GLY A 78 -5.69 19.02 -4.49
C GLY A 78 -6.71 20.02 -5.04
N GLU A 79 -6.37 20.75 -6.11
CA GLU A 79 -7.20 21.76 -6.78
C GLU A 79 -8.19 21.08 -7.74
N ASN A 80 -9.07 20.22 -7.20
CA ASN A 80 -9.91 19.30 -7.96
C ASN A 80 -10.87 20.01 -8.94
N GLU A 81 -11.49 21.12 -8.55
CA GLU A 81 -12.42 21.87 -9.42
C GLU A 81 -11.70 22.48 -10.63
N THR A 82 -10.53 23.07 -10.39
CA THR A 82 -9.66 23.63 -11.43
C THR A 82 -9.16 22.52 -12.35
N ALA A 83 -8.72 21.39 -11.78
CA ALA A 83 -8.26 20.23 -12.54
C ALA A 83 -9.35 19.70 -13.49
N VAL A 84 -10.59 19.55 -13.00
CA VAL A 84 -11.73 19.13 -13.84
C VAL A 84 -11.95 20.11 -14.98
N THR A 85 -12.01 21.41 -14.69
CA THR A 85 -12.24 22.45 -15.71
C THR A 85 -11.15 22.42 -16.79
N VAL A 86 -9.89 22.37 -16.38
CA VAL A 86 -8.73 22.32 -17.28
C VAL A 86 -8.72 21.07 -18.14
N LEU A 87 -9.03 19.90 -17.56
CA LEU A 87 -9.04 18.62 -18.27
C LEU A 87 -10.25 18.46 -19.18
N GLU A 88 -11.45 18.87 -18.77
CA GLU A 88 -12.65 18.78 -19.61
C GLU A 88 -12.54 19.63 -20.87
N ALA A 89 -11.87 20.78 -20.79
CA ALA A 89 -11.57 21.63 -21.96
C ALA A 89 -10.72 20.92 -23.03
N THR A 90 -10.00 19.85 -22.66
CA THR A 90 -9.17 19.06 -23.60
C THR A 90 -9.96 18.00 -24.37
N LEU A 91 -11.12 17.58 -23.85
CA LEU A 91 -11.88 16.44 -24.40
C LEU A 91 -12.35 16.64 -25.85
N PRO A 92 -12.84 17.82 -26.28
CA PRO A 92 -13.24 18.01 -27.67
C PRO A 92 -12.09 17.78 -28.67
N LEU A 93 -10.90 18.27 -28.35
CA LEU A 93 -9.70 18.08 -29.18
C LEU A 93 -9.22 16.63 -29.19
N ILE A 94 -9.30 15.94 -28.04
CA ILE A 94 -8.97 14.51 -27.96
C ILE A 94 -9.91 13.70 -28.86
N ALA A 95 -11.20 14.03 -28.89
CA ALA A 95 -12.20 13.32 -29.69
C ALA A 95 -11.98 13.45 -31.21
N GLU A 96 -11.26 14.47 -31.68
CA GLU A 96 -10.92 14.67 -33.09
C GLU A 96 -9.78 13.76 -33.58
N PHE A 97 -9.00 13.20 -32.65
CA PHE A 97 -7.90 12.31 -33.00
C PHE A 97 -8.36 10.90 -33.37
N ASP A 98 -7.51 10.18 -34.10
CA ASP A 98 -7.69 8.75 -34.30
C ASP A 98 -7.51 7.96 -32.99
N ASN A 99 -7.88 6.69 -33.02
CA ASN A 99 -7.82 5.82 -31.84
C ASN A 99 -6.41 5.56 -31.32
N VAL A 100 -5.37 5.72 -32.16
CA VAL A 100 -3.97 5.53 -31.76
C VAL A 100 -3.53 6.73 -30.93
N GLU A 101 -3.76 7.93 -31.43
CA GLU A 101 -3.39 9.17 -30.75
C GLU A 101 -4.26 9.41 -29.50
N GLN A 102 -5.56 9.07 -29.54
CA GLN A 102 -6.43 9.14 -28.35
C GLN A 102 -5.87 8.35 -27.15
N ARG A 103 -5.21 7.21 -27.39
CA ARG A 103 -4.63 6.39 -26.32
C ARG A 103 -3.61 7.16 -25.49
N HIS A 104 -2.85 8.10 -26.08
CA HIS A 104 -1.91 8.93 -25.32
C HIS A 104 -2.58 9.84 -24.29
N TYR A 105 -3.90 10.05 -24.42
CA TYR A 105 -4.71 10.86 -23.53
C TYR A 105 -5.68 10.03 -22.66
N ALA A 106 -5.59 8.70 -22.65
CA ALA A 106 -6.43 7.84 -21.81
C ALA A 106 -6.37 8.24 -20.31
N SER A 107 -5.21 8.72 -19.87
CA SER A 107 -5.01 9.24 -18.51
C SER A 107 -5.90 10.42 -18.11
N VAL A 108 -6.38 11.22 -19.07
CA VAL A 108 -7.32 12.34 -18.81
C VAL A 108 -8.62 11.80 -18.23
N TYR A 109 -9.17 10.77 -18.88
CA TYR A 109 -10.40 10.12 -18.43
C TYR A 109 -10.23 9.49 -17.05
N PHE A 110 -9.07 8.93 -16.76
CA PHE A 110 -8.81 8.37 -15.43
C PHE A 110 -8.77 9.43 -14.33
N VAL A 111 -8.04 10.52 -14.54
CA VAL A 111 -7.96 11.61 -13.54
C VAL A 111 -9.34 12.23 -13.32
N LEU A 112 -10.11 12.47 -14.39
CA LEU A 112 -11.50 12.92 -14.26
C LEU A 112 -12.38 11.90 -13.52
N GLY A 113 -12.21 10.61 -13.82
CA GLY A 113 -12.87 9.51 -13.12
C GLY A 113 -12.55 9.51 -11.62
N GLU A 114 -11.29 9.75 -11.25
CA GLU A 114 -10.85 9.80 -9.86
C GLU A 114 -11.41 11.03 -9.13
N ILE A 115 -11.29 12.22 -9.71
CA ILE A 115 -11.81 13.45 -9.11
C ILE A 115 -13.33 13.34 -8.90
N THR A 116 -14.06 12.89 -9.91
CA THR A 116 -15.52 12.75 -9.80
C THR A 116 -15.93 11.66 -8.80
N ALA A 117 -15.17 10.58 -8.64
CA ALA A 117 -15.39 9.61 -7.56
C ALA A 117 -15.16 10.22 -6.18
N GLN A 118 -14.08 11.00 -5.99
CA GLN A 118 -13.78 11.69 -4.73
C GLN A 118 -14.92 12.64 -4.33
N SER A 119 -15.55 13.31 -5.30
CA SER A 119 -16.75 14.13 -5.08
C SER A 119 -18.07 13.35 -5.03
N ALA A 120 -18.03 12.02 -4.88
CA ALA A 120 -19.18 11.11 -4.86
C ALA A 120 -20.09 11.16 -6.12
N GLN A 121 -19.59 11.72 -7.24
CA GLN A 121 -20.27 11.76 -8.53
C GLN A 121 -20.04 10.44 -9.29
N PHE A 122 -20.44 9.32 -8.67
CA PHE A 122 -20.08 7.98 -9.12
C PHE A 122 -20.52 7.66 -10.56
N LYS A 123 -21.65 8.20 -11.01
CA LYS A 123 -22.11 8.01 -12.39
C LYS A 123 -21.11 8.61 -13.40
N ARG A 124 -20.72 9.88 -13.20
CA ARG A 124 -19.71 10.54 -14.05
C ARG A 124 -18.37 9.82 -13.97
N SER A 125 -18.00 9.36 -12.77
CA SER A 125 -16.77 8.59 -12.59
C SER A 125 -16.77 7.33 -13.43
N VAL A 126 -17.83 6.52 -13.37
CA VAL A 126 -17.99 5.33 -14.22
C VAL A 126 -17.93 5.69 -15.70
N ASP A 127 -18.63 6.75 -16.14
CA ASP A 127 -18.65 7.17 -17.54
C ASP A 127 -17.25 7.55 -18.06
N PHE A 128 -16.46 8.25 -17.24
CA PHE A 128 -15.08 8.58 -17.56
C PHE A 128 -14.17 7.34 -17.54
N LEU A 129 -14.27 6.47 -16.52
CA LEU A 129 -13.46 5.26 -16.45
C LEU A 129 -13.72 4.32 -17.61
N LEU A 130 -14.98 4.16 -18.03
CA LEU A 130 -15.33 3.39 -19.21
C LEU A 130 -14.78 4.02 -20.50
N GLN A 131 -14.74 5.35 -20.62
CA GLN A 131 -14.08 6.03 -21.73
C GLN A 131 -12.58 5.74 -21.78
N GLY A 132 -11.88 5.84 -20.64
CA GLY A 132 -10.46 5.47 -20.55
C GLY A 132 -10.21 4.01 -20.89
N LEU A 133 -11.05 3.10 -20.37
CA LEU A 133 -10.97 1.66 -20.64
C LEU A 133 -11.31 1.28 -22.08
N ARG A 134 -12.09 2.08 -22.82
CA ARG A 134 -12.24 1.87 -24.27
C ARG A 134 -10.93 2.07 -25.02
N LEU A 135 -10.07 2.98 -24.57
CA LEU A 135 -8.76 3.26 -25.16
C LEU A 135 -7.68 2.25 -24.68
N GLU A 136 -7.75 1.87 -23.41
CA GLU A 136 -6.85 0.94 -22.75
C GLU A 136 -7.60 -0.20 -22.01
N PRO A 137 -8.19 -1.16 -22.74
CA PRO A 137 -9.08 -2.17 -22.14
C PRO A 137 -8.36 -3.12 -21.17
N GLN A 138 -7.04 -3.29 -21.32
CA GLN A 138 -6.21 -4.13 -20.47
C GLN A 138 -5.55 -3.36 -19.32
N ASN A 139 -5.89 -2.08 -19.13
CA ASN A 139 -5.36 -1.30 -18.02
C ASN A 139 -5.98 -1.79 -16.69
N LEU A 140 -5.30 -2.76 -16.07
CA LEU A 140 -5.75 -3.38 -14.82
C LEU A 140 -5.96 -2.35 -13.71
N HIS A 141 -5.19 -1.26 -13.70
CA HIS A 141 -5.40 -0.19 -12.75
C HIS A 141 -6.80 0.43 -12.95
N TYR A 142 -7.16 0.80 -14.17
CA TYR A 142 -8.49 1.39 -14.40
C TYR A 142 -9.62 0.39 -14.16
N GLN A 143 -9.37 -0.88 -14.45
CA GLN A 143 -10.33 -1.95 -14.16
C GLN A 143 -10.55 -2.12 -12.65
N LEU A 144 -9.49 -2.12 -11.84
CA LEU A 144 -9.60 -2.19 -10.39
C LEU A 144 -10.34 -0.96 -9.82
N TYR A 145 -10.06 0.22 -10.37
CA TYR A 145 -10.66 1.47 -9.88
C TYR A 145 -12.15 1.56 -10.25
N LEU A 146 -12.53 1.05 -11.41
CA LEU A 146 -13.94 0.91 -11.77
C LEU A 146 -14.70 0.04 -10.76
N GLY A 147 -14.09 -1.08 -10.34
CA GLY A 147 -14.64 -1.90 -9.26
C GLY A 147 -14.79 -1.14 -7.94
N ASP A 148 -13.80 -0.32 -7.55
CA ASP A 148 -13.84 0.48 -6.31
C ASP A 148 -14.99 1.50 -6.37
N VAL A 149 -15.14 2.15 -7.51
CA VAL A 149 -16.23 3.10 -7.76
C VAL A 149 -17.59 2.39 -7.70
N TYR A 150 -17.71 1.16 -8.22
CA TYR A 150 -18.94 0.38 -8.05
C TYR A 150 -19.22 0.06 -6.58
N THR A 151 -18.21 -0.35 -5.80
CA THR A 151 -18.36 -0.61 -4.37
C THR A 151 -18.83 0.65 -3.62
N ARG A 152 -18.16 1.79 -3.84
CA ARG A 152 -18.49 3.08 -3.20
C ARG A 152 -19.84 3.63 -3.64
N ALA A 153 -20.29 3.30 -4.84
CA ALA A 153 -21.63 3.60 -5.32
C ALA A 153 -22.73 2.67 -4.76
N GLY A 154 -22.39 1.70 -3.89
CA GLY A 154 -23.32 0.71 -3.36
C GLY A 154 -23.75 -0.36 -4.37
N LYS A 155 -23.09 -0.42 -5.55
CA LYS A 155 -23.37 -1.39 -6.61
C LYS A 155 -22.62 -2.71 -6.36
N HIS A 156 -22.79 -3.27 -5.18
CA HIS A 156 -22.02 -4.41 -4.67
C HIS A 156 -22.00 -5.61 -5.62
N ARG A 157 -23.16 -6.00 -6.17
CA ARG A 157 -23.25 -7.11 -7.15
C ARG A 157 -22.37 -6.86 -8.39
N LEU A 158 -22.43 -5.66 -8.96
CA LEU A 158 -21.63 -5.30 -10.14
C LEU A 158 -20.13 -5.23 -9.80
N ALA A 159 -19.78 -4.73 -8.61
CA ALA A 159 -18.39 -4.73 -8.15
C ALA A 159 -17.85 -6.15 -8.01
N THR A 160 -18.59 -7.03 -7.34
CA THR A 160 -18.21 -8.44 -7.16
C THR A 160 -18.05 -9.16 -8.48
N GLU A 161 -19.02 -9.05 -9.41
CA GLU A 161 -18.94 -9.65 -10.74
C GLU A 161 -17.70 -9.16 -11.49
N HIS A 162 -17.46 -7.85 -11.50
CA HIS A 162 -16.31 -7.24 -12.16
C HIS A 162 -14.97 -7.71 -11.58
N TYR A 163 -14.85 -7.76 -10.25
CA TYR A 163 -13.63 -8.25 -9.61
C TYR A 163 -13.41 -9.75 -9.82
N THR A 164 -14.47 -10.56 -9.84
CA THR A 164 -14.39 -12.00 -10.13
C THR A 164 -13.91 -12.23 -11.56
N GLU A 165 -14.41 -11.49 -12.55
CA GLU A 165 -13.91 -11.57 -13.93
C GLU A 165 -12.43 -11.20 -14.03
N LEU A 166 -11.99 -10.17 -13.30
CA LEU A 166 -10.59 -9.76 -13.29
C LEU A 166 -9.66 -10.79 -12.64
N LEU A 167 -10.13 -11.63 -11.71
CA LEU A 167 -9.33 -12.69 -11.08
C LEU A 167 -8.86 -13.76 -12.07
N GLU A 168 -9.56 -13.90 -13.20
CA GLU A 168 -9.24 -14.83 -14.28
C GLU A 168 -8.13 -14.31 -15.20
N VAL A 169 -7.71 -13.05 -15.06
CA VAL A 169 -6.61 -12.48 -15.84
C VAL A 169 -5.30 -13.24 -15.55
N PRO A 170 -4.60 -13.76 -16.58
CA PRO A 170 -3.33 -14.44 -16.40
C PRO A 170 -2.26 -13.51 -15.81
N ASN A 171 -1.32 -14.09 -15.04
CA ASN A 171 -0.13 -13.40 -14.51
C ASN A 171 -0.41 -12.22 -13.55
N LEU A 172 -1.58 -12.20 -12.90
CA LEU A 172 -1.81 -11.28 -11.78
C LEU A 172 -0.75 -11.44 -10.69
N LYS A 173 -0.15 -10.31 -10.28
CA LYS A 173 0.76 -10.27 -9.14
C LYS A 173 0.01 -10.63 -7.85
N PRO A 174 0.68 -11.17 -6.83
CA PRO A 174 0.06 -11.54 -5.56
C PRO A 174 -0.72 -10.39 -4.90
N GLU A 175 -0.18 -9.18 -4.92
CA GLU A 175 -0.90 -8.00 -4.40
C GLU A 175 -2.15 -7.66 -5.21
N GLN A 176 -2.10 -7.73 -6.55
CA GLN A 176 -3.25 -7.45 -7.40
C GLN A 176 -4.38 -8.45 -7.13
N ARG A 177 -4.04 -9.74 -7.01
CA ARG A 177 -4.99 -10.79 -6.63
C ARG A 177 -5.62 -10.53 -5.26
N ALA A 178 -4.82 -10.05 -4.30
CA ALA A 178 -5.33 -9.72 -2.97
C ALA A 178 -6.28 -8.51 -3.00
N ILE A 179 -5.98 -7.46 -3.78
CA ILE A 179 -6.85 -6.30 -3.93
C ILE A 179 -8.20 -6.71 -4.53
N LEU A 180 -8.20 -7.59 -5.55
CA LEU A 180 -9.43 -8.14 -6.12
C LEU A 180 -10.27 -8.90 -5.09
N LYS A 181 -9.63 -9.75 -4.27
CA LYS A 181 -10.29 -10.48 -3.17
C LYS A 181 -10.87 -9.55 -2.10
N ILE A 182 -10.16 -8.48 -1.75
CA ILE A 182 -10.68 -7.43 -0.85
C ILE A 182 -11.95 -6.82 -1.44
N GLY A 183 -11.92 -6.45 -2.73
CA GLY A 183 -13.08 -5.89 -3.43
C GLY A 183 -14.29 -6.83 -3.49
N ILE A 184 -14.07 -8.13 -3.71
CA ILE A 184 -15.13 -9.16 -3.69
C ILE A 184 -15.77 -9.24 -2.30
N ALA A 185 -14.95 -9.31 -1.25
CA ALA A 185 -15.43 -9.38 0.14
C ALA A 185 -16.23 -8.13 0.54
N GLU A 186 -15.80 -6.94 0.10
CA GLU A 186 -16.56 -5.69 0.32
C GLU A 186 -17.89 -5.64 -0.44
N GLY A 187 -17.96 -6.28 -1.61
CA GLY A 187 -19.20 -6.47 -2.34
C GLY A 187 -20.14 -7.53 -1.76
N GLY A 188 -19.76 -8.16 -0.62
CA GLY A 188 -20.53 -9.23 0.00
C GLY A 188 -20.46 -10.57 -0.74
N GLY A 189 -19.50 -10.72 -1.65
CA GLY A 189 -19.19 -12.00 -2.26
C GLY A 189 -18.51 -12.92 -1.24
N GLU A 190 -18.97 -14.17 -1.13
CA GLU A 190 -18.30 -15.18 -0.33
C GLU A 190 -17.10 -15.74 -1.09
N ASP A 191 -15.92 -15.84 -0.45
CA ASP A 191 -14.83 -16.67 -0.96
C ASP A 191 -15.07 -18.12 -0.51
N PRO A 192 -15.33 -19.07 -1.43
CA PRO A 192 -15.52 -20.48 -1.10
C PRO A 192 -14.34 -21.10 -0.32
N SER A 193 -13.14 -20.50 -0.42
CA SER A 193 -11.96 -20.93 0.32
C SER A 193 -12.05 -20.67 1.83
N ALA A 194 -12.95 -19.79 2.27
CA ALA A 194 -13.15 -19.44 3.68
C ALA A 194 -13.65 -20.63 4.52
N VAL A 195 -14.50 -21.50 3.96
CA VAL A 195 -15.02 -22.69 4.66
C VAL A 195 -13.88 -23.65 5.00
N GLU A 196 -13.01 -23.92 4.02
CA GLU A 196 -11.85 -24.79 4.22
C GLU A 196 -10.83 -24.17 5.18
N ALA A 197 -10.62 -22.86 5.10
CA ALA A 197 -9.77 -22.15 6.05
C ALA A 197 -10.33 -22.21 7.47
N GLY A 198 -11.64 -22.08 7.65
CA GLY A 198 -12.32 -22.22 8.94
C GLY A 198 -12.17 -23.61 9.53
N ARG A 199 -12.34 -24.66 8.72
CA ARG A 199 -12.10 -26.04 9.15
C ARG A 199 -10.66 -26.24 9.64
N LYS A 200 -9.67 -25.76 8.87
CA LYS A 200 -8.26 -25.84 9.28
C LYS A 200 -8.01 -25.13 10.60
N LEU A 201 -8.55 -23.91 10.79
CA LEU A 201 -8.41 -23.16 12.03
C LEU A 201 -9.06 -23.89 13.23
N ALA A 202 -10.20 -24.56 13.01
CA ALA A 202 -10.87 -25.33 14.07
C ALA A 202 -10.09 -26.57 14.54
N GLU A 203 -9.25 -27.14 13.66
CA GLU A 203 -8.40 -28.30 13.95
C GLU A 203 -7.03 -27.93 14.51
N MET A 204 -6.64 -26.66 14.42
CA MET A 204 -5.32 -26.19 14.85
C MET A 204 -5.22 -26.17 16.39
N PRO A 205 -4.16 -26.76 16.97
CA PRO A 205 -3.87 -26.58 18.39
C PRO A 205 -3.54 -25.10 18.61
N TYR A 206 -4.15 -24.47 19.61
CA TYR A 206 -3.96 -23.05 19.88
C TYR A 206 -3.40 -22.85 21.29
N LEU A 207 -2.30 -22.12 21.38
CA LEU A 207 -1.73 -21.73 22.65
C LEU A 207 -2.38 -20.40 23.06
N ASP A 208 -3.35 -20.50 23.97
CA ASP A 208 -4.07 -19.35 24.55
C ASP A 208 -3.24 -18.63 25.63
N TYR A 209 -1.96 -18.46 25.35
CA TYR A 209 -1.01 -17.69 26.13
C TYR A 209 -0.41 -16.60 25.22
N PRO A 210 -0.34 -15.34 25.68
CA PRO A 210 0.10 -14.23 24.86
C PRO A 210 1.63 -14.22 24.71
N LEU A 211 2.15 -15.09 23.84
CA LEU A 211 3.58 -15.13 23.50
C LEU A 211 4.01 -14.01 22.56
N LEU A 212 3.07 -13.50 21.74
CA LEU A 212 3.36 -12.47 20.75
C LEU A 212 2.94 -11.12 21.31
N THR A 213 3.82 -10.12 21.25
CA THR A 213 3.52 -8.77 21.72
C THR A 213 3.74 -7.75 20.61
N LEU A 214 2.75 -6.88 20.39
CA LEU A 214 2.88 -5.70 19.55
C LEU A 214 2.94 -4.43 20.42
N VAL A 215 3.87 -3.53 20.10
CA VAL A 215 4.05 -2.26 20.80
C VAL A 215 3.89 -1.12 19.79
N PRO A 216 2.83 -0.29 19.85
CA PRO A 216 2.79 0.94 19.08
C PRO A 216 3.87 1.91 19.56
N ILE A 217 4.60 2.53 18.65
CA ILE A 217 5.66 3.49 18.98
C ILE A 217 5.27 4.87 18.46
N ASN A 218 5.41 5.87 19.33
CA ASN A 218 5.08 7.26 19.06
C ASN A 218 3.63 7.41 18.53
N ASN A 219 3.44 8.23 17.50
CA ASN A 219 2.13 8.54 16.93
C ASN A 219 1.85 7.65 15.72
N LEU A 220 1.46 6.41 16.00
CA LEU A 220 1.01 5.49 14.96
C LEU A 220 -0.37 5.95 14.43
N PRO A 221 -0.60 5.99 13.10
CA PRO A 221 -1.89 6.41 12.55
C PRO A 221 -3.06 5.57 13.05
N GLU A 222 -4.23 6.17 13.27
CA GLU A 222 -5.44 5.44 13.70
C GLU A 222 -5.90 4.38 12.67
N THR A 223 -5.49 4.53 11.41
CA THR A 223 -5.75 3.55 10.35
C THR A 223 -4.99 2.24 10.55
N VAL A 224 -4.01 2.17 11.47
CA VAL A 224 -3.31 0.92 11.78
C VAL A 224 -4.15 0.07 12.73
N ALA A 225 -4.70 -1.03 12.23
CA ALA A 225 -5.62 -1.88 12.96
C ALA A 225 -4.87 -2.95 13.78
N LEU A 226 -4.23 -2.55 14.88
CA LEU A 226 -3.38 -3.44 15.70
C LEU A 226 -4.13 -4.70 16.18
N GLN A 227 -5.40 -4.59 16.55
CA GLN A 227 -6.21 -5.73 16.98
C GLN A 227 -6.37 -6.74 15.84
N ASP A 228 -6.68 -6.27 14.63
CA ASP A 228 -6.78 -7.12 13.46
C ASP A 228 -5.44 -7.79 13.15
N LEU A 229 -4.34 -7.04 13.25
CA LEU A 229 -2.98 -7.56 13.01
C LEU A 229 -2.62 -8.65 14.02
N CYS A 230 -3.01 -8.50 15.29
CA CYS A 230 -2.87 -9.57 16.28
C CYS A 230 -3.64 -10.82 15.86
N LEU A 231 -4.92 -10.70 15.47
CA LEU A 231 -5.70 -11.86 15.01
C LEU A 231 -5.08 -12.54 13.78
N VAL A 232 -4.47 -11.77 12.87
CA VAL A 232 -3.71 -12.35 11.76
C VAL A 232 -2.52 -13.17 12.28
N LEU A 233 -1.71 -12.61 13.18
CA LEU A 233 -0.57 -13.32 13.77
C LEU A 233 -1.00 -14.59 14.50
N GLU A 234 -2.05 -14.52 15.31
CA GLU A 234 -2.61 -15.66 16.02
C GLU A 234 -3.05 -16.76 15.06
N SER A 235 -3.74 -16.39 13.98
CA SER A 235 -4.21 -17.34 12.96
C SER A 235 -3.08 -18.00 12.17
N VAL A 236 -1.87 -17.42 12.19
CA VAL A 236 -0.69 -17.89 11.47
C VAL A 236 0.21 -18.73 12.37
N PHE A 237 0.46 -18.26 13.59
CA PHE A 237 1.42 -18.84 14.53
C PHE A 237 0.81 -19.71 15.61
N GLN A 238 -0.53 -19.75 15.74
CA GLN A 238 -1.23 -20.56 16.76
C GLN A 238 -0.89 -20.16 18.21
N MET A 239 -0.53 -18.90 18.42
CA MET A 239 -0.13 -18.33 19.71
C MET A 239 -0.88 -17.04 19.95
N GLY A 240 -1.28 -16.76 21.19
CA GLY A 240 -1.94 -15.51 21.57
C GLY A 240 -1.09 -14.27 21.28
N CYS A 241 -1.76 -13.17 20.91
CA CYS A 241 -1.14 -11.88 20.66
C CYS A 241 -1.75 -10.80 21.55
N VAL A 242 -0.88 -9.97 22.15
CA VAL A 242 -1.30 -8.82 22.96
C VAL A 242 -0.70 -7.54 22.42
N ILE A 243 -1.41 -6.45 22.68
CA ILE A 243 -0.96 -5.09 22.36
C ILE A 243 -0.60 -4.43 23.69
N GLU A 244 0.65 -4.02 23.83
CA GLU A 244 1.12 -3.29 25.00
C GLU A 244 0.83 -1.79 24.86
N ARG A 245 1.00 -1.07 25.97
CA ARG A 245 0.90 0.39 25.97
C ARG A 245 1.87 1.01 24.97
N PRO A 246 1.57 2.17 24.37
CA PRO A 246 2.49 2.81 23.44
C PRO A 246 3.84 3.17 24.07
N LEU A 247 4.94 2.86 23.37
CA LEU A 247 6.27 3.38 23.70
C LEU A 247 6.39 4.80 23.15
N LYS A 248 6.74 5.75 24.01
CA LYS A 248 7.18 7.09 23.60
C LYS A 248 8.69 7.04 23.40
N SER A 249 9.11 6.77 22.17
CA SER A 249 10.51 6.62 21.83
C SER A 249 11.22 7.97 21.81
N SER A 250 12.46 8.01 22.31
CA SER A 250 13.30 9.21 22.30
C SER A 250 14.30 9.23 21.13
N ALA A 251 14.34 8.15 20.34
CA ALA A 251 15.20 8.00 19.18
C ALA A 251 14.99 9.15 18.19
N LYS A 252 16.10 9.75 17.75
CA LYS A 252 16.10 10.94 16.89
C LYS A 252 16.49 10.59 15.46
N PRO A 253 15.92 11.26 14.45
CA PRO A 253 16.35 11.10 13.08
C PRO A 253 17.83 11.47 12.89
N SER A 254 18.57 10.65 12.15
CA SER A 254 19.98 10.88 11.82
C SER A 254 20.16 12.09 10.89
N SER A 255 21.18 12.90 11.17
CA SER A 255 21.54 14.09 10.37
C SER A 255 21.91 13.68 8.94
N GLY A 256 21.17 14.18 7.96
CA GLY A 256 21.38 13.90 6.53
C GLY A 256 20.56 12.75 5.94
N ARG A 257 19.94 11.90 6.76
CA ARG A 257 19.01 10.84 6.29
C ARG A 257 17.55 11.14 6.57
N ASN A 258 17.28 11.87 7.65
CA ASN A 258 15.93 12.05 8.18
C ASN A 258 15.22 10.68 8.43
N GLN A 259 16.00 9.72 8.96
CA GLN A 259 15.56 8.36 9.30
C GLN A 259 16.03 8.02 10.71
N ILE A 260 15.26 7.21 11.44
CA ILE A 260 15.61 6.72 12.78
C ILE A 260 16.45 5.45 12.67
N ASP A 261 17.48 5.31 13.51
CA ASP A 261 18.22 4.04 13.61
C ASP A 261 17.34 3.03 14.33
N ALA A 262 17.08 1.90 13.68
CA ALA A 262 16.21 0.87 14.22
C ALA A 262 16.77 0.23 15.50
N VAL A 263 18.09 0.27 15.69
CA VAL A 263 18.76 -0.29 16.88
C VAL A 263 18.42 0.53 18.12
N ASP A 264 18.47 1.86 18.05
CA ASP A 264 18.13 2.75 19.16
C ASP A 264 16.71 2.48 19.69
N VAL A 265 15.77 2.20 18.79
CA VAL A 265 14.38 1.89 19.14
C VAL A 265 14.25 0.50 19.77
N ILE A 266 15.04 -0.48 19.31
CA ILE A 266 15.08 -1.82 19.89
C ILE A 266 15.62 -1.76 21.32
N ASP A 267 16.71 -1.02 21.58
CA ASP A 267 17.28 -0.86 22.92
C ASP A 267 16.27 -0.22 23.90
N GLU A 268 15.48 0.74 23.43
CA GLU A 268 14.39 1.34 24.23
C GLU A 268 13.24 0.35 24.50
N LEU A 269 12.90 -0.51 23.54
CA LEU A 269 11.91 -1.58 23.74
C LEU A 269 12.39 -2.59 24.79
N GLU A 270 13.65 -3.01 24.71
CA GLU A 270 14.28 -3.94 25.66
C GLU A 270 14.28 -3.39 27.08
N THR A 271 14.60 -2.11 27.22
CA THR A 271 14.63 -1.44 28.53
C THR A 271 13.22 -1.25 29.11
N THR A 272 12.24 -0.94 28.26
CA THR A 272 10.87 -0.59 28.70
C THR A 272 9.99 -1.82 28.96
N TYR A 273 10.19 -2.88 28.19
CA TYR A 273 9.39 -4.11 28.21
C TYR A 273 10.28 -5.34 28.44
N PRO A 274 11.00 -5.42 29.58
CA PRO A 274 11.86 -6.58 29.86
C PRO A 274 11.02 -7.86 29.86
N ARG A 275 11.53 -8.92 29.23
CA ARG A 275 10.90 -10.23 29.18
C ARG A 275 11.89 -11.32 29.58
N GLU A 276 11.37 -12.33 30.25
CA GLU A 276 12.07 -13.57 30.51
C GLU A 276 11.63 -14.63 29.49
N GLY A 277 12.60 -15.39 28.98
CA GLY A 277 12.33 -16.48 28.06
C GLY A 277 11.94 -16.01 26.65
N PHE A 278 11.31 -16.93 25.92
CA PHE A 278 11.08 -16.79 24.49
C PHE A 278 9.68 -16.22 24.21
N ALA A 279 9.59 -14.89 24.08
CA ALA A 279 8.34 -14.17 23.79
C ALA A 279 8.62 -12.95 22.88
N PRO A 280 8.42 -13.06 21.54
CA PRO A 280 8.71 -11.98 20.61
C PRO A 280 7.97 -10.68 20.93
N ILE A 281 8.71 -9.57 21.02
CA ILE A 281 8.16 -8.21 21.11
C ILE A 281 8.46 -7.46 19.81
N VAL A 282 7.42 -6.93 19.17
CA VAL A 282 7.55 -6.17 17.93
C VAL A 282 6.98 -4.76 18.06
N GLY A 283 7.86 -3.77 17.98
CA GLY A 283 7.51 -2.37 17.85
C GLY A 283 6.98 -2.02 16.46
N ILE A 284 5.98 -1.14 16.36
CA ILE A 284 5.42 -0.65 15.10
C ILE A 284 5.43 0.87 15.11
N MET A 285 6.07 1.49 14.11
CA MET A 285 6.29 2.94 14.06
C MET A 285 6.05 3.54 12.67
N ALA A 286 5.67 4.83 12.66
CA ALA A 286 5.38 5.59 11.45
C ALA A 286 6.63 6.14 10.74
N ASP A 287 7.68 6.45 11.50
CA ASP A 287 8.91 7.05 10.97
C ASP A 287 9.71 6.06 10.11
N ASP A 288 10.44 6.60 9.14
CA ASP A 288 11.33 5.80 8.29
C ASP A 288 12.58 5.36 9.05
N ILE A 289 12.97 4.10 8.87
CA ILE A 289 14.07 3.48 9.62
C ILE A 289 15.17 2.96 8.72
N TYR A 290 16.38 2.92 9.28
CA TYR A 290 17.53 2.23 8.69
C TYR A 290 18.21 1.36 9.76
N SER A 291 19.16 0.53 9.32
CA SER A 291 20.03 -0.20 10.23
C SER A 291 21.37 -0.42 9.54
N GLY A 292 22.47 -0.16 10.26
CA GLY A 292 23.83 -0.27 9.73
C GLY A 292 24.04 0.53 8.45
N THR A 293 24.52 -0.13 7.39
CA THR A 293 24.84 0.51 6.10
C THR A 293 23.66 0.54 5.12
N ALA A 294 22.51 -0.06 5.46
CA ALA A 294 21.36 -0.12 4.58
C ALA A 294 20.82 1.30 4.29
N ARG A 295 20.31 1.51 3.06
CA ARG A 295 19.63 2.77 2.71
C ARG A 295 18.36 2.95 3.53
N PHE A 296 17.64 1.87 3.76
CA PHE A 296 16.46 1.77 4.60
C PHE A 296 16.17 0.30 4.87
N VAL A 297 15.32 0.03 5.85
CA VAL A 297 14.77 -1.30 6.09
C VAL A 297 13.28 -1.19 6.39
N PHE A 298 12.50 -2.23 6.06
CA PHE A 298 11.10 -2.32 6.52
C PHE A 298 11.02 -2.75 7.98
N SER A 299 12.03 -3.48 8.46
CA SER A 299 12.12 -3.94 9.85
C SER A 299 13.55 -4.31 10.22
N THR A 300 13.85 -4.30 11.51
CA THR A 300 15.08 -4.85 12.11
C THR A 300 14.70 -5.76 13.28
N GLN A 301 15.54 -6.76 13.57
CA GLN A 301 15.34 -7.72 14.64
C GLN A 301 16.64 -7.96 15.41
N ALA A 302 16.58 -7.94 16.74
CA ALA A 302 17.59 -8.50 17.64
C ALA A 302 17.17 -9.93 17.99
N LEU A 303 17.75 -10.91 17.28
CA LEU A 303 17.33 -12.32 17.33
C LEU A 303 17.71 -13.02 18.65
N ASP A 304 18.73 -12.52 19.32
CA ASP A 304 19.24 -12.99 20.60
C ASP A 304 18.38 -12.55 21.78
N THR A 305 17.82 -11.34 21.71
CA THR A 305 16.97 -10.78 22.77
C THR A 305 15.48 -10.96 22.50
N GLY A 306 15.07 -11.19 21.25
CA GLY A 306 13.66 -11.44 20.89
C GLY A 306 12.86 -10.18 20.57
N TYR A 307 13.53 -9.07 20.23
CA TYR A 307 12.90 -7.79 19.94
C TYR A 307 13.03 -7.43 18.46
N GLY A 308 12.02 -6.76 17.93
CA GLY A 308 12.08 -6.21 16.58
C GLY A 308 11.26 -4.95 16.43
N VAL A 309 11.50 -4.23 15.34
CA VAL A 309 10.74 -3.03 14.99
C VAL A 309 10.36 -3.07 13.52
N VAL A 310 9.15 -2.61 13.19
CA VAL A 310 8.63 -2.46 11.83
C VAL A 310 8.27 -1.00 11.57
N SER A 311 8.74 -0.48 10.44
CA SER A 311 8.34 0.84 9.95
C SER A 311 7.28 0.72 8.87
N ILE A 312 6.27 1.59 8.96
CA ILE A 312 5.17 1.67 8.00
C ILE A 312 5.38 2.76 6.93
N SER A 313 6.38 3.61 7.11
CA SER A 313 6.67 4.80 6.28
C SER A 313 6.67 4.51 4.77
N ARG A 314 7.19 3.35 4.37
CA ARG A 314 7.40 2.97 2.95
C ARG A 314 6.25 2.17 2.35
N PHE A 315 5.29 1.71 3.16
CA PHE A 315 4.09 1.08 2.64
C PHE A 315 3.14 2.08 1.96
N PHE A 316 3.25 3.38 2.26
CA PHE A 316 2.44 4.44 1.64
C PHE A 316 2.98 4.91 0.27
N ARG A 317 4.25 4.62 -0.06
CA ARG A 317 4.94 5.23 -1.23
C ARG A 317 4.89 4.39 -2.51
N ALA A 318 4.19 3.27 -2.52
CA ALA A 318 4.27 2.28 -3.60
C ALA A 318 3.39 2.55 -4.84
N GLY A 319 2.90 3.78 -5.03
CA GLY A 319 2.28 4.20 -6.30
C GLY A 319 0.94 3.53 -6.67
N LEU A 320 0.38 2.68 -5.80
CA LEU A 320 -0.97 2.11 -5.92
C LEU A 320 -1.91 2.76 -4.89
N ASN A 321 -1.86 4.09 -4.75
CA ASN A 321 -2.71 4.88 -3.83
C ASN A 321 -4.20 4.84 -4.17
N VAL A 322 -4.56 4.17 -5.27
CA VAL A 322 -5.88 4.21 -5.88
C VAL A 322 -6.83 3.18 -5.25
N TYR A 323 -6.32 2.29 -4.39
CA TYR A 323 -7.11 1.26 -3.71
C TYR A 323 -6.92 1.36 -2.21
N ALA A 324 -8.00 1.70 -1.48
CA ALA A 324 -8.17 1.57 -0.04
C ALA A 324 -6.84 1.55 0.75
N ASN A 325 -6.23 2.73 0.92
CA ASN A 325 -4.87 2.83 1.44
C ASN A 325 -4.70 2.05 2.73
N GLU A 326 -5.64 2.16 3.69
CA GLU A 326 -5.58 1.45 4.96
C GLU A 326 -5.57 -0.09 4.82
N LYS A 327 -6.34 -0.68 3.89
CA LYS A 327 -6.46 -2.15 3.80
C LYS A 327 -5.22 -2.74 3.16
N VAL A 328 -4.76 -2.13 2.08
CA VAL A 328 -3.51 -2.53 1.42
C VAL A 328 -2.33 -2.29 2.35
N TYR A 329 -2.31 -1.16 3.06
CA TYR A 329 -1.30 -0.85 4.05
C TYR A 329 -1.28 -1.89 5.21
N ASN A 330 -2.42 -2.18 5.84
CA ASN A 330 -2.49 -3.17 6.92
C ASN A 330 -2.15 -4.57 6.43
N ARG A 331 -2.52 -4.93 5.19
CA ARG A 331 -2.05 -6.16 4.54
C ARG A 331 -0.52 -6.24 4.51
N ARG A 332 0.14 -5.17 4.03
CA ARG A 332 1.60 -5.12 3.93
C ARG A 332 2.23 -5.22 5.32
N LEU A 333 1.70 -4.46 6.28
CA LEU A 333 2.14 -4.56 7.67
C LEU A 333 1.96 -5.97 8.24
N ALA A 334 0.81 -6.63 8.01
CA ALA A 334 0.57 -8.01 8.44
C ALA A 334 1.62 -8.98 7.88
N ILE A 335 1.92 -8.90 6.58
CA ILE A 335 2.95 -9.75 5.95
C ILE A 335 4.34 -9.47 6.55
N GLN A 336 4.65 -8.21 6.83
CA GLN A 336 5.94 -7.86 7.45
C GLN A 336 6.01 -8.31 8.91
N LEU A 337 4.92 -8.22 9.68
CA LEU A 337 4.84 -8.75 11.03
C LEU A 337 5.01 -10.27 11.05
N ILE A 338 4.39 -11.01 10.11
CA ILE A 338 4.62 -12.45 9.95
C ILE A 338 6.11 -12.73 9.68
N SER A 339 6.75 -11.91 8.83
CA SER A 339 8.20 -12.03 8.58
C SER A 339 9.04 -11.84 9.83
N VAL A 340 8.74 -10.80 10.62
CA VAL A 340 9.49 -10.42 11.82
C VAL A 340 9.29 -11.44 12.92
N VAL A 341 8.04 -11.77 13.25
CA VAL A 341 7.70 -12.76 14.27
C VAL A 341 8.31 -14.10 13.91
N GLY A 342 8.19 -14.56 12.65
CA GLY A 342 8.82 -15.80 12.22
C GLY A 342 10.34 -15.83 12.41
N GLN A 343 11.04 -14.72 12.18
CA GLN A 343 12.48 -14.61 12.43
C GLN A 343 12.82 -14.62 13.92
N LEU A 344 12.07 -13.87 14.74
CA LEU A 344 12.22 -13.86 16.20
C LEU A 344 11.91 -15.23 16.81
N LEU A 345 11.04 -16.01 16.16
CA LEU A 345 10.78 -17.41 16.53
C LEU A 345 11.89 -18.38 16.07
N GLY A 346 12.98 -17.88 15.47
CA GLY A 346 14.11 -18.68 15.00
C GLY A 346 13.87 -19.42 13.68
N PHE A 347 12.84 -19.07 12.90
CA PHE A 347 12.56 -19.75 11.64
C PHE A 347 13.49 -19.27 10.53
N PRO A 348 14.12 -20.18 9.77
CA PRO A 348 15.05 -19.80 8.69
C PRO A 348 14.30 -19.12 7.54
N ARG A 349 15.01 -18.21 6.84
CA ARG A 349 14.45 -17.51 5.68
C ARG A 349 14.32 -18.46 4.48
N PRO A 350 13.13 -18.62 3.91
CA PRO A 350 12.94 -19.40 2.69
C PRO A 350 13.46 -18.64 1.46
N ALA A 351 13.98 -19.36 0.47
CA ALA A 351 14.45 -18.79 -0.79
C ALA A 351 13.33 -18.40 -1.77
N LYS A 352 12.09 -18.89 -1.55
CA LYS A 352 10.96 -18.62 -2.45
C LYS A 352 10.39 -17.22 -2.19
N PRO A 353 10.35 -16.31 -3.19
CA PRO A 353 9.96 -14.90 -2.98
C PRO A 353 8.54 -14.69 -2.44
N HIS A 354 7.61 -15.62 -2.74
CA HIS A 354 6.23 -15.51 -2.28
C HIS A 354 6.05 -15.85 -0.78
N CYS A 355 7.08 -16.37 -0.12
CA CYS A 355 6.99 -16.72 1.30
C CYS A 355 7.03 -15.46 2.18
N PRO A 356 6.26 -15.42 3.28
CA PRO A 356 6.23 -14.26 4.17
C PRO A 356 7.57 -13.97 4.84
N LEU A 357 8.44 -14.97 5.04
CA LEU A 357 9.75 -14.81 5.68
C LEU A 357 10.89 -14.54 4.66
N ALA A 358 10.59 -14.53 3.36
CA ALA A 358 11.57 -14.18 2.35
C ALA A 358 12.07 -12.75 2.57
N TYR A 359 13.38 -12.54 2.40
CA TYR A 359 14.01 -11.23 2.50
C TYR A 359 13.72 -10.43 1.21
N PRO A 360 13.13 -9.22 1.31
CA PRO A 360 12.91 -8.36 0.15
C PRO A 360 13.95 -7.23 0.09
N ASP A 361 14.67 -7.13 -1.03
CA ASP A 361 15.61 -6.03 -1.31
C ASP A 361 14.92 -4.77 -1.87
N SER A 362 13.65 -4.91 -2.28
CA SER A 362 12.87 -3.81 -2.85
C SER A 362 11.40 -3.92 -2.51
N MET A 363 10.66 -2.82 -2.70
CA MET A 363 9.20 -2.87 -2.61
C MET A 363 8.61 -3.85 -3.63
N GLN A 364 9.17 -3.95 -4.83
CA GLN A 364 8.67 -4.87 -5.85
C GLN A 364 8.76 -6.33 -5.41
N GLU A 365 9.86 -6.73 -4.77
CA GLU A 365 10.02 -8.06 -4.19
C GLU A 365 9.11 -8.28 -3.00
N PHE A 366 8.97 -7.26 -2.13
CA PHE A 366 8.06 -7.32 -1.01
C PHE A 366 6.61 -7.61 -1.45
N LEU A 367 6.17 -7.00 -2.57
CA LEU A 367 4.83 -7.20 -3.12
C LEU A 367 4.58 -8.60 -3.71
N LEU A 368 5.62 -9.43 -3.86
CA LEU A 368 5.47 -10.84 -4.22
C LEU A 368 5.07 -11.71 -3.01
N LYS A 369 5.35 -11.24 -1.80
CA LYS A 369 5.13 -12.00 -0.56
C LYS A 369 3.63 -12.21 -0.32
N GLN A 370 3.31 -13.35 0.27
CA GLN A 370 1.97 -13.74 0.71
C GLN A 370 1.98 -14.00 2.22
N ALA A 371 0.81 -13.98 2.86
CA ALA A 371 0.69 -14.23 4.30
C ALA A 371 0.86 -15.72 4.67
N THR A 372 0.60 -16.62 3.73
CA THR A 372 0.62 -18.07 3.95
C THR A 372 2.03 -18.59 4.18
N LEU A 373 2.23 -19.30 5.30
CA LEU A 373 3.51 -19.94 5.61
C LEU A 373 3.84 -21.00 4.57
N CYS A 374 5.04 -20.91 4.02
CA CYS A 374 5.60 -21.92 3.13
C CYS A 374 5.85 -23.26 3.85
N PRO A 375 5.95 -24.38 3.12
CA PRO A 375 6.11 -25.70 3.74
C PRO A 375 7.33 -25.84 4.67
N SER A 376 8.44 -25.13 4.39
CA SER A 376 9.59 -25.09 5.30
C SER A 376 9.25 -24.39 6.62
N THR A 377 8.70 -23.18 6.56
CA THR A 377 8.31 -22.40 7.74
C THR A 377 7.22 -23.09 8.55
N ARG A 378 6.26 -23.76 7.89
CA ARG A 378 5.23 -24.56 8.57
C ARG A 378 5.83 -25.73 9.35
N ARG A 379 6.89 -26.37 8.84
CA ARG A 379 7.62 -27.41 9.58
C ARG A 379 8.33 -26.84 10.80
N SER A 380 8.97 -25.67 10.66
CA SER A 380 9.60 -24.97 11.80
C SER A 380 8.57 -24.62 12.87
N LEU A 381 7.41 -24.09 12.49
CA LEU A 381 6.32 -23.80 13.41
C LEU A 381 5.83 -25.08 14.12
N LYS A 382 5.60 -26.16 13.37
CA LYS A 382 5.18 -27.45 13.96
C LYS A 382 6.22 -28.00 14.95
N ALA A 383 7.52 -27.87 14.64
CA ALA A 383 8.58 -28.30 15.53
C ALA A 383 8.59 -27.49 16.83
N LEU A 384 8.47 -26.15 16.72
CA LEU A 384 8.39 -25.26 17.87
C LEU A 384 7.17 -25.54 18.76
N LEU A 385 5.98 -25.70 18.16
CA LEU A 385 4.77 -26.02 18.92
C LEU A 385 4.88 -27.37 19.62
N THR A 386 5.49 -28.38 18.98
CA THR A 386 5.79 -29.67 19.63
C THR A 386 6.73 -29.52 20.83
N GLN A 387 7.76 -28.68 20.70
CA GLN A 387 8.71 -28.41 21.79
C GLN A 387 8.03 -27.70 22.97
N ILE A 388 7.19 -26.70 22.68
CA ILE A 388 6.39 -26.00 23.69
C ILE A 388 5.42 -26.97 24.39
N ALA A 389 4.75 -27.84 23.62
CA ALA A 389 3.83 -28.84 24.16
C ALA A 389 4.51 -29.89 25.08
N ALA A 390 5.82 -30.07 24.96
CA ALA A 390 6.60 -30.97 25.81
C ALA A 390 7.00 -30.34 27.16
N GLN A 391 6.74 -29.06 27.37
CA GLN A 391 7.02 -28.38 28.65
C GLN A 391 5.88 -28.63 29.65
N ASP A 392 6.24 -28.88 30.91
CA ASP A 392 5.27 -29.14 31.97
C ASP A 392 4.33 -27.95 32.18
N GLY A 393 3.03 -28.24 32.26
CA GLY A 393 1.98 -27.24 32.54
C GLY A 393 1.46 -26.46 31.33
N VAL A 394 2.00 -26.67 30.13
CA VAL A 394 1.48 -26.03 28.91
C VAL A 394 0.26 -26.79 28.38
N GLN A 395 -0.86 -26.08 28.18
CA GLN A 395 -2.07 -26.64 27.60
C GLN A 395 -2.45 -25.92 26.31
N PHE A 396 -2.76 -26.71 25.28
CA PHE A 396 -3.32 -26.22 24.04
C PHE A 396 -4.85 -26.31 24.09
N SER A 397 -5.51 -25.24 23.68
CA SER A 397 -6.96 -25.18 23.53
C SER A 397 -7.35 -25.27 22.05
N ARG A 398 -8.67 -25.31 21.80
CA ARG A 398 -9.23 -25.10 20.48
C ARG A 398 -9.68 -23.66 20.34
N ILE A 399 -9.54 -23.10 19.15
CA ILE A 399 -10.05 -21.76 18.84
C ILE A 399 -11.58 -21.81 18.86
N SER A 400 -12.22 -20.85 19.53
CA SER A 400 -13.68 -20.74 19.55
C SER A 400 -14.22 -20.40 18.16
N LYS A 401 -15.44 -20.86 17.84
CA LYS A 401 -16.07 -20.57 16.55
C LYS A 401 -16.15 -19.06 16.27
N SER A 402 -16.50 -18.24 17.27
CA SER A 402 -16.59 -16.78 17.10
C SER A 402 -15.24 -16.16 16.73
N LYS A 403 -14.14 -16.64 17.32
CA LYS A 403 -12.79 -16.17 17.04
C LYS A 403 -12.31 -16.62 15.65
N ILE A 404 -12.68 -17.84 15.22
CA ILE A 404 -12.44 -18.31 13.85
C ILE A 404 -13.17 -17.42 12.84
N ASP A 405 -14.46 -17.17 13.05
CA ASP A 405 -15.28 -16.33 12.16
C ASP A 405 -14.68 -14.91 12.07
N GLU A 406 -14.19 -14.37 13.20
CA GLU A 406 -13.49 -13.08 13.24
C GLU A 406 -12.16 -13.12 12.47
N MET A 407 -11.31 -14.13 12.68
CA MET A 407 -10.05 -14.31 11.94
C MET A 407 -10.29 -14.42 10.43
N LEU A 408 -11.31 -15.15 10.00
CA LEU A 408 -11.67 -15.28 8.58
C LEU A 408 -12.12 -13.94 7.99
N ARG A 409 -12.98 -13.21 8.71
CA ARG A 409 -13.42 -11.86 8.31
C ARG A 409 -12.23 -10.91 8.16
N ILE A 410 -11.29 -10.92 9.10
CA ILE A 410 -10.07 -10.10 9.05
C ILE A 410 -9.15 -10.51 7.89
N LYS A 411 -8.99 -11.81 7.63
CA LYS A 411 -8.21 -12.27 6.47
C LYS A 411 -8.82 -11.80 5.16
N ALA A 412 -10.15 -11.89 5.01
CA ALA A 412 -10.86 -11.39 3.84
C ALA A 412 -10.70 -9.86 3.68
N LYS A 413 -10.88 -9.11 4.77
CA LYS A 413 -10.72 -7.63 4.82
C LYS A 413 -9.38 -7.14 4.24
N TYR A 414 -8.31 -7.93 4.38
CA TYR A 414 -6.96 -7.60 3.89
C TYR A 414 -6.47 -8.51 2.76
N GLY A 415 -7.33 -9.36 2.21
CA GLY A 415 -7.02 -10.31 1.13
C GLY A 415 -5.92 -11.32 1.51
N LEU A 416 -5.76 -11.64 2.79
CA LEU A 416 -4.71 -12.50 3.36
C LEU A 416 -5.06 -14.00 3.28
N GLU A 417 -6.03 -14.36 2.44
CA GLU A 417 -6.50 -15.72 2.23
C GLU A 417 -5.44 -16.55 1.47
N GLY A 418 -5.11 -17.73 2.01
CA GLY A 418 -4.19 -18.71 1.40
C GLY A 418 -3.69 -19.77 2.37
#